data_AF-A0A938NSY6-F1
#
_entry.id   AF-A0A938NSY6-F1
#
_cell.length_a   1.000
_cell.length_b   1.000
_cell.length_c   1.000
_cell.angle_alpha   90.00
_cell.angle_beta   90.00
_cell.angle_gamma   90.00
#
_symmetry.space_group_name_H-M   'P 1'
#
loop_
_entity.id
_entity.type
_entity.pdbx_description
1 polymer ?
#
loop_
_entity_poly.entity_id
_entity_poly.type
_entity_poly.pdbx_seq_one_letter_code
_entity_poly.pdbx_strand_id
1 'polypeptide(L)'
;MYNMRKTAFLFVILITVIVSFAGINNTNNSYKSIINNDDSLKICPVSGEKIQVGKGIVFKYLGKDYTFCCPDCLEEFKSEPMNYIKEVLYCPVMNEPAEKELFTMYNDTKYYFCCKPCKKKFLKEPEKYLNNDNS
;
A
#
# COMPACT_ATOMS: atom_id res chain seq x y z
N MET A 1 36.47 -37.07 -9.25
CA MET A 1 36.49 -38.25 -10.15
C MET A 1 35.32 -38.12 -11.11
N TYR A 2 35.58 -37.45 -12.24
CA TYR A 2 34.61 -37.12 -13.27
C TYR A 2 34.53 -38.31 -14.23
N ASN A 3 33.33 -38.88 -14.41
CA ASN A 3 33.13 -40.10 -15.19
C ASN A 3 32.70 -39.76 -16.62
N MET A 4 33.50 -40.26 -17.55
CA MET A 4 33.53 -39.94 -18.97
C MET A 4 32.64 -40.93 -19.74
N ARG A 5 31.51 -40.46 -20.31
CA ARG A 5 30.78 -41.21 -21.36
C ARG A 5 30.94 -40.49 -22.69
N LYS A 6 31.90 -41.00 -23.46
CA LYS A 6 32.17 -40.66 -24.85
C LYS A 6 30.98 -41.05 -25.72
N THR A 7 30.43 -40.11 -26.48
CA THR A 7 29.74 -40.44 -27.74
C THR A 7 30.30 -39.50 -28.80
N ALA A 8 31.10 -40.08 -29.68
CA ALA A 8 31.68 -39.44 -30.84
C ALA A 8 30.70 -39.58 -31.99
N PHE A 9 30.28 -38.48 -32.61
CA PHE A 9 29.79 -38.49 -33.99
C PHE A 9 30.29 -37.24 -34.70
N LEU A 10 31.36 -37.46 -35.46
CA LEU A 10 31.80 -36.67 -36.59
C LEU A 10 30.64 -36.48 -37.58
N PHE A 11 30.27 -35.26 -37.90
CA PHE A 11 29.80 -34.89 -39.24
C PHE A 11 30.18 -33.44 -39.54
N VAL A 12 31.33 -33.31 -40.19
CA VAL A 12 31.75 -32.13 -40.95
C VAL A 12 30.88 -32.09 -42.21
N ILE A 13 30.00 -31.09 -42.35
CA ILE A 13 29.50 -30.66 -43.66
C ILE A 13 29.55 -29.13 -43.72
N LEU A 14 30.46 -28.68 -44.57
CA LEU A 14 30.68 -27.35 -45.07
C LEU A 14 29.60 -27.04 -46.12
N ILE A 15 28.81 -25.97 -45.99
CA ILE A 15 28.45 -25.11 -47.13
C ILE A 15 27.81 -23.82 -46.62
N THR A 16 28.50 -22.74 -46.97
CA THR A 16 28.18 -21.34 -46.80
C THR A 16 27.05 -20.93 -47.74
N VAL A 17 26.00 -20.28 -47.22
CA VAL A 17 25.34 -19.19 -47.96
C VAL A 17 25.10 -18.04 -47.00
N ILE A 18 25.99 -17.06 -47.11
CA ILE A 18 25.85 -15.73 -46.55
C ILE A 18 24.80 -15.03 -47.42
N VAL A 19 23.57 -14.92 -46.94
CA VAL A 19 22.62 -13.95 -47.52
C VAL A 19 22.66 -12.71 -46.66
N SER A 20 23.44 -11.76 -47.15
CA SER A 20 23.51 -10.38 -46.66
C SER A 20 22.14 -9.71 -46.81
N PHE A 21 21.32 -9.75 -45.77
CA PHE A 21 20.25 -8.77 -45.63
C PHE A 21 20.80 -7.56 -44.88
N ALA A 22 21.33 -6.62 -45.67
CA ALA A 22 21.55 -5.25 -45.24
C ALA A 22 20.19 -4.59 -44.97
N GLY A 23 20.03 -4.04 -43.76
CA GLY A 23 19.24 -2.84 -43.50
C GLY A 23 17.72 -2.95 -43.60
N ILE A 24 17.07 -3.21 -42.45
CA ILE A 24 15.92 -2.38 -42.08
C ILE A 24 16.32 -1.62 -40.82
N ASN A 25 16.53 -0.33 -41.02
CA ASN A 25 16.84 0.65 -39.98
C ASN A 25 15.58 1.00 -39.20
N ASN A 26 15.78 1.20 -37.90
CA ASN A 26 14.99 1.96 -36.95
C ASN A 26 13.71 2.63 -37.48
N THR A 27 12.56 2.16 -36.98
CA THR A 27 11.55 3.10 -36.46
C THR A 27 11.51 2.93 -34.95
N ASN A 28 12.46 3.63 -34.33
CA ASN A 28 12.30 4.41 -33.12
C ASN A 28 11.10 3.98 -32.28
N ASN A 29 11.38 3.10 -31.33
CA ASN A 29 10.88 3.22 -29.98
C ASN A 29 9.44 3.77 -29.85
N SER A 30 8.50 3.06 -30.46
CA SER A 30 7.07 3.18 -30.13
C SER A 30 6.66 2.12 -29.10
N TYR A 31 7.62 1.68 -28.26
CA TYR A 31 7.36 1.26 -26.88
C TYR A 31 7.74 2.39 -25.91
N LYS A 32 7.75 3.63 -26.39
CA LYS A 32 7.48 4.80 -25.54
C LYS A 32 6.01 5.19 -25.63
N SER A 33 5.12 4.19 -25.74
CA SER A 33 3.72 4.35 -25.40
C SER A 33 3.59 4.22 -23.89
N ILE A 34 3.83 5.34 -23.20
CA ILE A 34 3.16 5.70 -21.96
C ILE A 34 3.08 4.56 -20.93
N ILE A 35 4.18 4.33 -20.18
CA ILE A 35 3.98 3.87 -18.80
C ILE A 35 3.29 5.06 -18.13
N ASN A 36 1.96 5.03 -18.12
CA ASN A 36 1.21 5.91 -17.24
C ASN A 36 1.75 5.57 -15.85
N ASN A 37 2.41 6.52 -15.20
CA ASN A 37 2.61 6.50 -13.75
C ASN A 37 1.23 6.67 -13.06
N ASP A 38 0.25 5.82 -13.41
CA ASP A 38 -1.16 5.86 -13.00
C ASP A 38 -1.60 4.50 -12.43
N ASP A 39 -0.70 3.51 -12.32
CA ASP A 39 -0.97 2.26 -11.58
C ASP A 39 -0.51 2.33 -10.11
N SER A 40 -0.12 3.52 -9.64
CA SER A 40 0.38 3.72 -8.28
C SER A 40 -0.26 4.90 -7.58
N LEU A 41 -1.50 5.26 -7.90
CA LEU A 41 -2.18 6.35 -7.21
C LEU A 41 -2.90 5.86 -5.95
N LYS A 42 -2.67 6.54 -4.83
CA LYS A 42 -3.50 6.40 -3.61
C LYS A 42 -4.73 7.29 -3.74
N ILE A 43 -5.79 6.98 -3.02
CA ILE A 43 -7.00 7.81 -2.95
C ILE A 43 -7.08 8.43 -1.56
N CYS A 44 -7.27 9.75 -1.49
CA CYS A 44 -7.54 10.42 -0.22
C CYS A 44 -8.86 9.89 0.38
N PRO A 45 -8.87 9.38 1.62
CA PRO A 45 -10.10 8.87 2.23
C PRO A 45 -11.20 9.92 2.41
N VAL A 46 -10.82 11.19 2.56
CA VAL A 46 -11.74 12.30 2.80
C VAL A 46 -12.23 12.91 1.50
N SER A 47 -11.34 13.44 0.65
CA SER A 47 -11.73 14.14 -0.58
C SER A 47 -12.01 13.21 -1.76
N GLY A 48 -11.52 11.97 -1.75
CA GLY A 48 -11.57 11.06 -2.90
C GLY A 48 -10.57 11.39 -4.02
N GLU A 49 -9.72 12.41 -3.85
CA GLU A 49 -8.73 12.80 -4.85
C GLU A 49 -7.60 11.77 -4.98
N LYS A 50 -7.05 11.65 -6.19
CA LYS A 50 -5.88 10.83 -6.49
C LYS A 50 -4.61 11.51 -5.95
N ILE A 51 -3.77 10.74 -5.26
CA ILE A 51 -2.49 11.15 -4.67
C ILE A 51 -1.37 10.31 -5.29
N GLN A 52 -0.32 10.97 -5.77
CA GLN A 52 0.88 10.29 -6.28
C GLN A 52 1.62 9.54 -5.16
N VAL A 53 2.23 8.38 -5.42
CA VAL A 53 3.06 7.69 -4.41
C VAL A 53 4.15 8.60 -3.88
N GLY A 54 4.37 8.57 -2.56
CA GLY A 54 5.39 9.37 -1.90
C GLY A 54 5.01 10.85 -1.78
N LYS A 55 3.81 11.23 -2.23
CA LYS A 55 3.18 12.51 -1.96
C LYS A 55 2.05 12.33 -0.95
N GLY A 56 1.69 13.43 -0.29
CA GLY A 56 0.64 13.46 0.72
C GLY A 56 1.16 13.21 2.14
N ILE A 57 0.25 13.35 3.09
CA ILE A 57 0.52 13.23 4.52
C ILE A 57 0.12 11.82 4.94
N VAL A 58 1.07 11.05 5.46
CA VAL A 58 0.79 9.71 6.00
C VAL A 58 0.47 9.81 7.48
N PHE A 59 -0.64 9.23 7.89
CA PHE A 59 -1.03 9.11 9.29
C PHE A 59 -1.43 7.67 9.60
N LYS A 60 -0.80 7.10 10.62
CA LYS A 60 -1.10 5.75 11.10
C LYS A 60 -2.23 5.85 12.13
N TYR A 61 -3.32 5.14 11.87
CA TYR A 61 -4.47 5.06 12.77
C TYR A 61 -4.81 3.59 13.03
N LEU A 62 -4.69 3.16 14.29
CA LEU A 62 -4.91 1.78 14.73
C LEU A 62 -4.19 0.74 13.86
N GLY A 63 -2.90 0.98 13.60
CA GLY A 63 -2.04 0.08 12.82
C GLY A 63 -2.12 0.25 11.30
N LYS A 64 -3.16 0.91 10.76
CA LYS A 64 -3.33 1.14 9.32
C LYS A 64 -2.85 2.52 8.89
N ASP A 65 -2.13 2.57 7.77
CA ASP A 65 -1.66 3.83 7.19
C ASP A 65 -2.71 4.43 6.27
N TYR A 66 -3.09 5.68 6.54
CA TYR A 66 -3.95 6.49 5.69
C TYR A 66 -3.13 7.62 5.09
N THR A 67 -3.40 7.97 3.83
CA THR A 67 -2.67 9.03 3.12
C THR A 67 -3.63 10.13 2.69
N PHE A 68 -3.32 11.38 3.03
CA PHE A 68 -4.17 12.55 2.80
C PHE A 68 -3.52 13.52 1.82
N CYS A 69 -4.35 14.17 0.98
CA CYS A 69 -3.85 15.13 -0.01
C CYS A 69 -3.44 16.47 0.62
N CYS A 70 -4.03 16.85 1.77
CA CYS A 70 -3.77 18.11 2.46
C CYS A 70 -3.94 17.97 4.00
N PRO A 71 -3.49 18.98 4.79
CA PRO A 71 -3.68 19.00 6.25
C PRO A 71 -5.15 18.98 6.68
N ASP A 72 -6.03 19.71 5.99
CA ASP A 72 -7.45 19.78 6.36
C ASP A 72 -8.12 18.39 6.28
N CYS A 73 -7.80 17.61 5.25
CA CYS A 73 -8.27 16.22 5.14
C CYS A 73 -7.75 15.32 6.28
N LEU A 74 -6.52 15.56 6.77
CA LEU A 74 -6.02 14.83 7.94
C LEU A 74 -6.79 15.22 9.20
N GLU A 75 -7.07 16.50 9.40
CA GLU A 75 -7.83 16.99 10.56
C GLU A 75 -9.28 16.47 10.55
N GLU A 76 -9.95 16.54 9.40
CA GLU A 76 -11.31 16.03 9.23
C GLU A 76 -11.36 14.52 9.52
N PHE A 77 -10.40 13.75 9.00
CA PHE A 77 -10.27 12.33 9.31
C PHE A 77 -10.04 12.08 10.80
N LYS A 78 -9.13 12.80 11.46
CA LYS A 78 -8.89 12.65 12.90
C LYS A 78 -10.14 12.96 13.74
N SER A 79 -10.97 13.89 13.27
CA SER A 79 -12.20 14.28 13.94
C SER A 79 -13.30 13.22 13.84
N GLU A 80 -13.43 12.51 12.72
CA GLU A 80 -14.46 11.49 12.49
C GLU A 80 -13.96 10.29 11.64
N PRO A 81 -12.99 9.48 12.12
CA PRO A 81 -12.41 8.40 11.31
C PRO A 81 -13.44 7.42 10.77
N MET A 82 -14.47 7.10 11.57
CA MET A 82 -15.50 6.11 11.21
C MET A 82 -16.35 6.55 10.00
N ASN A 83 -16.36 7.83 9.62
CA ASN A 83 -17.05 8.30 8.42
C ASN A 83 -16.26 8.01 7.12
N TYR A 84 -14.94 7.81 7.21
CA TYR A 84 -14.05 7.65 6.05
C TYR A 84 -13.42 6.24 5.94
N ILE A 85 -13.49 5.44 7.01
CA ILE A 85 -13.04 4.05 7.01
C ILE A 85 -14.16 3.17 6.46
N LYS A 86 -13.90 2.50 5.35
CA LYS A 86 -14.88 1.62 4.69
C LYS A 86 -15.04 0.27 5.39
N GLU A 87 -14.00 -0.17 6.09
CA GLU A 87 -14.02 -1.42 6.85
C GLU A 87 -14.59 -1.22 8.26
N VAL A 88 -14.87 -2.33 8.95
CA VAL A 88 -15.27 -2.28 10.36
C VAL A 88 -14.13 -1.71 11.20
N LEU A 89 -14.43 -0.69 11.99
CA LEU A 89 -13.48 -0.16 12.95
C LEU A 89 -13.52 -0.98 14.24
N TYR A 90 -12.37 -1.49 14.66
CA TYR A 90 -12.25 -2.31 15.86
C TYR A 90 -11.83 -1.48 17.08
N CYS A 91 -12.36 -1.87 18.23
CA CYS A 91 -12.02 -1.32 19.53
C CYS A 91 -10.56 -1.61 19.88
N PRO A 92 -9.73 -0.60 20.20
CA PRO A 92 -8.30 -0.79 20.42
C PRO A 92 -7.96 -1.58 21.69
N VAL A 93 -8.95 -1.84 22.57
CA VAL A 93 -8.75 -2.53 23.83
C VAL A 93 -9.01 -4.03 23.75
N MET A 94 -9.99 -4.46 22.93
CA MET A 94 -10.42 -5.86 22.87
C MET A 94 -10.60 -6.40 21.44
N ASN A 95 -10.36 -5.59 20.42
CA ASN A 95 -10.50 -5.97 19.01
C ASN A 95 -11.90 -6.49 18.61
N GLU A 96 -12.93 -5.90 19.22
CA GLU A 96 -14.35 -6.11 18.86
C GLU A 96 -14.86 -4.90 18.06
N PRO A 97 -15.91 -5.02 17.23
CA PRO A 97 -16.49 -3.90 16.51
C PRO A 97 -16.81 -2.71 17.44
N ALA A 98 -16.34 -1.52 17.09
CA ALA A 98 -16.54 -0.31 17.89
C ALA A 98 -17.92 0.32 17.64
N GLU A 99 -18.46 0.99 18.67
CA GLU A 99 -19.72 1.73 18.59
C GLU A 99 -19.47 3.22 18.33
N LYS A 100 -20.29 3.84 17.49
CA LYS A 100 -20.14 5.25 17.11
C LYS A 100 -20.40 6.19 18.29
N GLU A 101 -21.36 5.87 19.16
CA GLU A 101 -21.69 6.70 20.32
C GLU A 101 -20.66 6.60 21.45
N LEU A 102 -19.79 5.59 21.43
CA LEU A 102 -18.82 5.38 22.48
C LEU A 102 -17.41 5.70 22.03
N PHE A 103 -17.04 6.98 22.19
CA PHE A 103 -15.74 7.50 21.75
C PHE A 103 -15.05 8.38 22.80
N THR A 104 -13.79 8.73 22.55
CA THR A 104 -13.04 9.78 23.24
C THR A 104 -12.08 10.46 22.27
N MET A 105 -11.72 11.72 22.55
CA MET A 105 -10.60 12.39 21.89
C MET A 105 -9.31 12.09 22.67
N TYR A 106 -8.23 11.79 21.96
CA TYR A 106 -6.87 11.70 22.50
C TYR A 106 -5.89 12.20 21.44
N ASN A 107 -5.03 13.16 21.77
CA ASN A 107 -4.10 13.81 20.83
C ASN A 107 -4.79 14.24 19.53
N ASP A 108 -5.89 14.98 19.68
CA ASP A 108 -6.73 15.51 18.59
C ASP A 108 -7.28 14.44 17.63
N THR A 109 -7.24 13.17 18.03
CA THR A 109 -7.74 12.04 17.24
C THR A 109 -8.88 11.36 18.00
N LYS A 110 -9.99 11.11 17.32
CA LYS A 110 -11.14 10.40 17.88
C LYS A 110 -10.88 8.90 17.86
N TYR A 111 -11.11 8.24 18.99
CA TYR A 111 -11.05 6.79 19.14
C TYR A 111 -12.40 6.25 19.61
N TYR A 112 -12.84 5.14 19.02
CA TYR A 112 -14.13 4.50 19.30
C TYR A 112 -13.93 3.19 20.06
N PHE A 113 -14.94 2.78 20.82
CA PHE A 113 -14.87 1.64 21.73
C PHE A 113 -16.13 0.79 21.60
N CYS A 114 -15.99 -0.52 21.84
CA CYS A 114 -17.13 -1.44 21.85
C CYS A 114 -17.95 -1.39 23.15
N CYS A 115 -17.38 -0.90 24.26
CA CYS A 115 -18.09 -0.85 25.55
C CYS A 115 -17.46 0.13 26.56
N LYS A 116 -18.26 0.61 27.52
CA LYS A 116 -17.84 1.61 28.52
C LYS A 116 -16.58 1.19 29.31
N PRO A 117 -16.40 -0.09 29.71
CA PRO A 117 -15.16 -0.55 30.32
C PRO A 117 -13.92 -0.37 29.44
N CYS A 118 -14.02 -0.59 28.12
CA CYS A 118 -12.90 -0.37 27.19
C CYS A 118 -12.50 1.10 27.15
N LYS A 119 -13.46 2.02 27.00
CA LYS A 119 -13.19 3.47 27.10
C LYS A 119 -12.47 3.82 28.41
N LYS A 120 -12.93 3.27 29.54
CA LYS A 120 -12.30 3.49 30.85
C LYS A 120 -10.88 2.94 30.95
N LYS A 121 -10.60 1.77 30.37
CA LYS A 121 -9.26 1.18 30.32
C LYS A 121 -8.33 2.03 29.44
N PHE A 122 -8.80 2.41 28.25
CA PHE A 122 -8.05 3.26 27.33
C PHE A 122 -7.64 4.59 27.97
N LEU A 123 -8.56 5.30 28.63
CA LEU A 123 -8.27 6.59 29.28
C LEU A 123 -7.21 6.51 30.40
N LYS A 124 -6.94 5.32 30.96
CA LYS A 124 -5.90 5.16 31.98
C LYS A 124 -4.50 4.99 31.38
N GLU A 125 -4.41 4.29 30.26
CA GLU A 125 -3.15 3.89 29.63
C GLU A 125 -3.30 3.93 28.09
N PRO A 126 -3.55 5.09 27.48
CA PRO A 126 -3.90 5.16 26.05
C PRO A 126 -2.77 4.64 25.15
N GLU A 127 -1.52 5.00 25.44
CA GLU A 127 -0.35 4.61 24.65
C GLU A 127 -0.22 3.08 24.51
N LYS A 128 -0.57 2.33 25.56
CA LYS A 128 -0.56 0.86 25.57
C LYS A 128 -1.47 0.24 24.50
N TYR A 129 -2.56 0.92 24.15
CA TYR A 129 -3.54 0.45 23.18
C TYR A 129 -3.34 1.04 21.77
N LEU A 130 -2.43 2.02 21.64
CA LEU A 130 -2.11 2.68 20.38
C LEU A 130 -0.80 2.17 19.75
N ASN A 131 0.09 1.58 20.57
CA ASN A 131 1.34 0.97 20.13
C ASN A 131 1.09 -0.43 19.55
N ASN A 132 0.46 -0.51 18.38
CA ASN A 132 0.24 -1.79 17.71
C ASN A 132 1.00 -1.83 16.38
N ASP A 133 2.25 -2.28 16.44
CA ASP A 133 3.02 -2.86 15.32
C ASP A 133 2.57 -4.29 14.97
N ASN A 134 1.50 -4.77 15.60
CA ASN A 134 0.93 -6.09 15.34
C ASN A 134 -0.19 -5.98 14.30
N SER A 135 0.21 -5.83 13.03
CA SER A 135 -0.59 -6.21 11.87
C SER A 135 -0.19 -7.59 11.38
#